data_AF-A0A315CN27-F1
#
_entry.id   AF-A0A315CN27-F1
#
_cell.length_a   1.000
_cell.length_b   1.000
_cell.length_c   1.000
_cell.angle_alpha   90.00
_cell.angle_beta   90.00
_cell.angle_gamma   90.00
#
_symmetry.space_group_name_H-M   'P 1'
#
loop_
_entity.id
_entity.type
_entity.pdbx_description
1 polymer ?
#
loop_
_entity_poly.entity_id
_entity_poly.type
_entity_poly.pdbx_seq_one_letter_code
_entity_poly.pdbx_strand_id
1 'polypeptide(L)'
;MRLKCELKSMTYIEIGEWALMQNAAQAVRTNVFVHEQGIAPEDEWDADDVTALHAVLFDLNGQALGNARLLQPTTNVAKVGRMAVIKDSRGNGYGARLLQALIRCARQSGHKEVRLSAQRTAEGFYVYRMWK
;
A
#
# COMPACT_ATOMS: atom_id res chain seq x y z
N MET A 1 15.60 9.08 33.47
CA MET A 1 15.71 8.97 32.00
C MET A 1 14.95 7.72 31.57
N ARG A 2 13.73 7.85 31.03
CA ARG A 2 12.94 6.69 30.56
C ARG A 2 13.41 6.32 29.15
N LEU A 3 14.16 5.24 29.02
CA LEU A 3 14.37 4.55 27.75
C LEU A 3 13.01 3.98 27.32
N LYS A 4 12.30 4.67 26.42
CA LYS A 4 11.21 4.05 25.66
C LYS A 4 11.85 3.08 24.67
N CYS A 5 11.93 1.82 25.05
CA CYS A 5 12.14 0.75 24.09
C CYS A 5 10.83 0.62 23.28
N GLU A 6 10.73 1.35 22.17
CA GLU A 6 9.64 1.16 21.22
C GLU A 6 9.84 -0.21 20.55
N LEU A 7 9.08 -1.20 21.00
CA LEU A 7 8.87 -2.45 20.26
C LEU A 7 8.27 -2.08 18.90
N LYS A 8 9.11 -1.90 17.88
CA LYS A 8 8.64 -1.88 16.49
C LYS A 8 7.99 -3.24 16.25
N SER A 9 6.66 -3.25 16.12
CA SER A 9 5.91 -4.46 15.80
C SER A 9 6.53 -5.12 14.57
N MET A 10 6.97 -6.37 14.72
CA MET A 10 7.44 -7.17 13.59
C MET A 10 6.28 -7.30 12.61
N THR A 11 6.56 -6.98 11.35
CA THR A 11 5.57 -6.87 10.29
C THR A 11 6.18 -7.37 9.00
N TYR A 12 5.40 -8.07 8.19
CA TYR A 12 5.82 -8.62 6.91
C TYR A 12 4.91 -8.11 5.79
N ILE A 13 5.36 -8.23 4.54
CA ILE A 13 4.60 -7.85 3.37
C ILE A 13 4.45 -9.09 2.50
N GLU A 14 3.22 -9.38 2.09
CA GLU A 14 2.93 -10.32 1.02
C GLU A 14 2.55 -9.54 -0.24
N ILE A 15 2.94 -10.06 -1.40
CA ILE A 15 2.59 -9.50 -2.71
C ILE A 15 1.99 -10.64 -3.54
N GLY A 16 0.80 -10.43 -4.08
CA GLY A 16 0.12 -11.44 -4.88
C GLY A 16 -0.98 -10.88 -5.76
N GLU A 17 -1.57 -11.76 -6.56
CA GLU A 17 -2.75 -11.47 -7.37
C GLU A 17 -3.98 -11.22 -6.50
N TRP A 18 -5.00 -10.60 -7.08
CA TRP A 18 -6.23 -10.23 -6.40
C TRP A 18 -6.90 -11.41 -5.69
N ALA A 19 -6.98 -12.58 -6.32
CA ALA A 19 -7.63 -13.76 -5.75
C ALA A 19 -7.07 -14.15 -4.36
N LEU A 20 -5.77 -13.92 -4.13
CA LEU A 20 -5.10 -14.22 -2.87
C LEU A 20 -5.21 -13.07 -1.88
N MET A 21 -5.08 -11.83 -2.36
CA MET A 21 -4.90 -10.65 -1.50
C MET A 21 -6.19 -9.88 -1.20
N GLN A 22 -7.27 -10.14 -1.95
CA GLN A 22 -8.49 -9.32 -1.92
C GLN A 22 -9.05 -9.13 -0.51
N ASN A 23 -9.18 -10.18 0.30
CA ASN A 23 -9.78 -10.07 1.63
C ASN A 23 -9.02 -9.09 2.52
N ALA A 24 -7.69 -9.19 2.51
CA ALA A 24 -6.83 -8.36 3.35
C ALA A 24 -6.69 -6.93 2.80
N ALA A 25 -6.58 -6.78 1.48
CA ALA A 25 -6.57 -5.48 0.83
C ALA A 25 -7.91 -4.74 1.03
N GLN A 26 -9.03 -5.44 0.90
CA GLN A 26 -10.37 -4.91 1.11
C GLN A 26 -10.56 -4.42 2.54
N ALA A 27 -10.14 -5.20 3.54
CA ALA A 27 -10.24 -4.78 4.94
C ALA A 27 -9.54 -3.43 5.22
N VAL A 28 -8.33 -3.23 4.68
CA VAL A 28 -7.61 -1.96 4.83
C VAL A 28 -8.28 -0.84 4.02
N ARG A 29 -8.64 -1.10 2.76
CA ARG A 29 -9.25 -0.11 1.86
C ARG A 29 -10.61 0.36 2.37
N THR A 30 -11.46 -0.54 2.85
CA THR A 30 -12.75 -0.17 3.45
C THR A 30 -12.55 0.71 4.69
N ASN A 31 -11.63 0.36 5.58
CA ASN A 31 -11.35 1.18 6.77
C ASN A 31 -10.87 2.60 6.42
N VAL A 32 -10.00 2.73 5.41
CA VAL A 32 -9.37 4.02 5.10
C VAL A 32 -10.17 4.83 4.07
N PHE A 33 -10.59 4.23 2.97
CA PHE A 33 -11.25 4.94 1.88
C PHE A 33 -12.75 5.10 2.13
N VAL A 34 -13.43 4.04 2.58
CA VAL A 34 -14.87 4.11 2.84
C VAL A 34 -15.16 4.77 4.18
N HIS A 35 -14.69 4.18 5.29
CA HIS A 35 -15.07 4.64 6.63
C HIS A 35 -14.41 5.95 7.04
N GLU A 36 -13.14 6.17 6.68
CA GLU A 36 -12.42 7.37 7.09
C GLU A 36 -12.53 8.51 6.06
N GLN A 37 -12.38 8.23 4.77
CA GLN A 37 -12.44 9.27 3.72
C GLN A 37 -13.85 9.49 3.15
N GLY A 38 -14.82 8.62 3.46
CA GLY A 38 -16.20 8.78 3.02
C GLY A 38 -16.44 8.46 1.55
N ILE A 39 -15.57 7.67 0.91
CA ILE A 39 -15.81 7.16 -0.45
C ILE A 39 -16.98 6.16 -0.39
N ALA A 40 -17.92 6.28 -1.32
CA ALA A 40 -19.03 5.31 -1.39
C ALA A 40 -18.46 3.90 -1.64
N PRO A 41 -18.94 2.85 -0.94
CA PRO A 41 -18.42 1.49 -1.10
C PRO A 41 -18.38 0.99 -2.55
N GLU A 42 -19.35 1.38 -3.36
CA GLU A 42 -19.48 1.05 -4.78
C GLU A 42 -18.43 1.73 -5.67
N ASP A 43 -17.89 2.88 -5.26
CA ASP A 43 -16.93 3.68 -6.04
C ASP A 43 -15.46 3.29 -5.76
N GLU A 44 -15.20 2.51 -4.72
CA GLU A 44 -13.82 2.16 -4.32
C GLU A 44 -13.17 1.11 -5.23
N TRP A 45 -13.97 0.16 -5.72
CA TRP A 45 -13.51 -1.01 -6.46
C TRP A 45 -13.54 -0.73 -7.97
N ASP A 46 -12.50 -1.13 -8.70
CA ASP A 46 -12.46 -0.99 -10.15
C ASP A 46 -12.06 -2.32 -10.84
N ALA A 47 -12.30 -2.41 -12.14
CA ALA A 47 -11.99 -3.61 -12.92
C ALA A 47 -10.49 -3.93 -12.96
N ASP A 48 -9.65 -2.92 -12.75
CA ASP A 48 -8.19 -3.08 -12.75
C ASP A 48 -7.70 -3.86 -11.51
N ASP A 49 -8.48 -3.91 -10.43
CA ASP A 49 -8.13 -4.67 -9.22
C ASP A 49 -7.82 -6.14 -9.52
N VAL A 50 -8.57 -6.77 -10.44
CA VAL A 50 -8.43 -8.18 -10.80
C VAL A 50 -7.09 -8.49 -11.47
N THR A 51 -6.54 -7.54 -12.23
CA THR A 51 -5.30 -7.75 -13.02
C THR A 51 -4.05 -7.19 -12.34
N ALA A 52 -4.23 -6.50 -11.21
CA ALA A 52 -3.14 -5.87 -10.48
C ALA A 52 -2.44 -6.85 -9.53
N LEU A 53 -1.18 -6.53 -9.20
CA LEU A 53 -0.52 -7.07 -8.02
C LEU A 53 -0.87 -6.21 -6.81
N HIS A 54 -1.13 -6.85 -5.68
CA HIS A 54 -1.48 -6.20 -4.43
C HIS A 54 -0.43 -6.53 -3.38
N ALA A 55 0.15 -5.50 -2.78
CA ALA A 55 1.01 -5.63 -1.62
C ALA A 55 0.20 -5.35 -0.36
N VAL A 56 0.20 -6.28 0.59
CA VAL A 56 -0.47 -6.11 1.88
C VAL A 56 0.55 -6.28 2.99
N LEU A 57 0.55 -5.35 3.94
CA LEU A 57 1.40 -5.37 5.12
C LEU A 57 0.63 -5.94 6.29
N PHE A 58 1.18 -6.96 6.93
CA PHE A 58 0.59 -7.66 8.05
C PHE A 58 1.45 -7.53 9.32
N ASP A 59 0.81 -7.62 10.48
CA ASP A 59 1.51 -7.93 11.74
C ASP A 59 1.69 -9.44 11.94
N LEU A 60 2.38 -9.83 13.01
CA LEU A 60 2.61 -11.25 13.34
C LEU A 60 1.32 -12.05 13.64
N ASN A 61 0.21 -11.37 13.91
CA ASN A 61 -1.09 -12.02 14.15
C ASN A 61 -1.90 -12.19 12.86
N GLY A 62 -1.35 -11.77 11.71
CA GLY A 62 -2.04 -11.82 10.42
C GLY A 62 -3.01 -10.66 10.20
N GLN A 63 -3.01 -9.63 11.04
CA GLN A 63 -3.85 -8.44 10.82
C GLN A 63 -3.25 -7.57 9.73
N ALA A 64 -4.04 -7.27 8.70
CA ALA A 64 -3.66 -6.33 7.66
C ALA A 64 -3.64 -4.90 8.21
N LEU A 65 -2.49 -4.23 8.12
CA LEU A 65 -2.26 -2.86 8.59
C LEU A 65 -2.15 -1.85 7.45
N GLY A 66 -1.81 -2.31 6.25
CA GLY A 66 -1.64 -1.45 5.08
C GLY A 66 -1.77 -2.22 3.78
N ASN A 67 -2.11 -1.52 2.70
CA ASN A 67 -2.15 -2.09 1.35
C ASN A 67 -1.64 -1.09 0.31
N ALA A 68 -1.25 -1.61 -0.85
CA ALA A 68 -0.95 -0.85 -2.06
C ALA A 68 -1.16 -1.73 -3.29
N ARG A 69 -1.48 -1.11 -4.43
CA ARG A 69 -1.71 -1.78 -5.71
C ARG A 69 -0.63 -1.41 -6.71
N LEU A 70 -0.17 -2.37 -7.52
CA LEU A 70 0.72 -2.18 -8.66
C LEU A 70 0.01 -2.63 -9.95
N LEU A 71 -0.31 -1.67 -10.79
CA LEU A 71 -0.79 -1.89 -12.15
C LEU A 71 0.37 -1.95 -13.13
N GLN A 72 0.24 -2.77 -14.15
CA GLN A 72 1.27 -2.97 -15.18
C GLN A 72 0.66 -2.78 -16.58
N PRO A 73 0.19 -1.55 -16.90
CA PRO A 73 -0.56 -1.30 -18.14
C PRO A 73 0.27 -1.48 -19.42
N THR A 74 1.60 -1.47 -19.30
CA THR A 74 2.53 -1.68 -20.42
C THR A 74 3.74 -2.46 -19.94
N THR A 75 4.56 -2.96 -20.86
CA THR A 75 5.81 -3.67 -20.55
C THR A 75 6.91 -2.79 -19.94
N ASN A 76 6.81 -1.46 -20.08
CA ASN A 76 7.85 -0.53 -19.60
C ASN A 76 7.43 0.27 -18.36
N VAL A 77 6.13 0.43 -18.12
CA VAL A 77 5.60 1.34 -17.10
C VAL A 77 4.69 0.59 -16.15
N ALA A 78 5.01 0.65 -14.87
CA ALA A 78 4.13 0.24 -13.79
C ALA A 78 3.55 1.46 -13.04
N LYS A 79 2.37 1.32 -12.46
CA LYS A 79 1.69 2.38 -11.69
C LYS A 79 1.34 1.87 -10.30
N VAL A 80 1.84 2.54 -9.27
CA VAL A 80 1.46 2.30 -7.88
C VAL A 80 0.27 3.19 -7.52
N GLY A 81 -0.74 2.61 -6.88
CA GLY A 81 -1.93 3.32 -6.43
C GLY A 81 -2.60 2.61 -5.24
N ARG A 82 -3.79 3.09 -4.85
CA ARG A 82 -4.59 2.55 -3.73
C ARG A 82 -3.77 2.34 -2.46
N MET A 83 -2.79 3.21 -2.19
CA MET A 83 -1.99 3.09 -0.98
C MET A 83 -2.78 3.54 0.22
N ALA A 84 -2.89 2.68 1.24
CA ALA A 84 -3.52 3.02 2.50
C ALA A 84 -2.86 2.29 3.67
N VAL A 85 -2.85 2.94 4.83
CA VAL A 85 -2.42 2.36 6.11
C VAL A 85 -3.49 2.73 7.14
N ILE A 86 -3.93 1.76 7.94
CA ILE A 86 -4.94 2.00 8.98
C ILE A 86 -4.43 3.04 9.98
N LYS A 87 -5.35 3.86 10.50
CA LYS A 87 -5.02 5.05 11.30
C LYS A 87 -4.04 4.78 12.44
N ASP A 88 -4.28 3.71 13.20
CA ASP A 88 -3.48 3.35 14.38
C ASP A 88 -2.06 2.86 14.05
N SER A 89 -1.81 2.50 12.79
CA SER A 89 -0.51 2.04 12.32
C SER A 89 0.30 3.11 11.57
N ARG A 90 -0.24 4.33 11.39
CA ARG A 90 0.45 5.44 10.72
C ARG A 90 1.63 5.95 11.57
N GLY A 91 2.55 6.69 10.93
CA GLY A 91 3.78 7.16 11.57
C GLY A 91 4.93 6.13 11.61
N ASN A 92 4.63 4.84 11.48
CA ASN A 92 5.63 3.75 11.51
C ASN A 92 6.40 3.53 10.20
N GLY A 93 6.14 4.34 9.16
CA GLY A 93 6.81 4.20 7.85
C GLY A 93 6.31 3.04 6.97
N TYR A 94 5.17 2.42 7.31
CA TYR A 94 4.60 1.30 6.55
C TYR A 94 4.23 1.63 5.11
N GLY A 95 3.71 2.83 4.84
CA GLY A 95 3.45 3.26 3.46
C GLY A 95 4.72 3.28 2.59
N ALA A 96 5.86 3.68 3.16
CA ALA A 96 7.13 3.71 2.43
C ALA A 96 7.65 2.30 2.17
N ARG A 97 7.47 1.38 3.12
CA ARG A 97 7.82 -0.03 2.96
C ARG A 97 7.01 -0.71 1.86
N LEU A 98 5.68 -0.48 1.83
CA LEU A 98 4.80 -0.97 0.77
C LEU A 98 5.23 -0.46 -0.60
N LEU A 99 5.46 0.84 -0.73
CA LEU A 99 5.90 1.46 -1.98
C LEU A 99 7.26 0.91 -2.44
N GLN A 100 8.24 0.81 -1.55
CA GLN A 100 9.54 0.22 -1.89
C GLN A 100 9.42 -1.26 -2.31
N ALA A 101 8.52 -2.02 -1.69
CA ALA A 101 8.27 -3.41 -2.07
C ALA A 101 7.71 -3.50 -3.50
N LEU A 102 6.74 -2.65 -3.84
CA LEU A 102 6.19 -2.59 -5.20
C LEU A 102 7.18 -2.08 -6.24
N ILE A 103 8.04 -1.11 -5.91
CA ILE A 103 9.11 -0.65 -6.80
C ILE A 103 10.10 -1.78 -7.09
N ARG A 104 10.48 -2.58 -6.07
CA ARG A 104 11.36 -3.74 -6.27
C ARG A 104 10.69 -4.79 -7.16
N CYS A 105 9.42 -5.09 -6.91
CA CYS A 105 8.63 -6.00 -7.74
C CYS A 105 8.60 -5.54 -9.21
N ALA A 106 8.26 -4.27 -9.45
CA ALA A 106 8.22 -3.72 -10.80
C ALA A 106 9.58 -3.79 -11.52
N ARG A 107 10.68 -3.48 -10.82
CA ARG A 107 12.04 -3.58 -11.38
C ARG A 107 12.41 -5.03 -11.73
N GLN A 108 12.07 -5.98 -10.87
CA GLN A 108 12.32 -7.41 -11.13
C GLN A 108 11.51 -7.92 -12.32
N SER A 109 10.32 -7.37 -12.53
CA SER A 109 9.49 -7.65 -13.72
C SER A 109 9.93 -6.91 -14.98
N GLY A 110 11.02 -6.13 -14.93
CA GLY A 110 11.61 -5.47 -16.10
C GLY A 110 11.04 -4.09 -16.44
N HIS A 111 10.17 -3.53 -15.60
CA HIS A 111 9.63 -2.18 -15.81
C HIS A 111 10.73 -1.12 -15.65
N LYS A 112 10.75 -0.16 -16.58
CA LYS A 112 11.73 0.93 -16.62
C LYS A 112 11.28 2.15 -15.84
N GLU A 113 9.96 2.33 -15.69
CA GLU A 113 9.36 3.46 -15.01
C GLU A 113 8.30 2.99 -14.02
N VAL A 114 8.27 3.58 -12.82
CA VAL A 114 7.20 3.41 -11.85
C VAL A 114 6.57 4.76 -11.58
N ARG A 115 5.29 4.91 -11.95
CA ARG A 115 4.48 6.10 -11.65
C ARG A 115 3.69 5.89 -10.38
N LEU A 116 3.44 6.97 -9.67
CA LEU A 116 2.74 6.94 -8.40
C LEU A 116 1.50 7.81 -8.46
N SER A 117 0.34 7.21 -8.25
CA SER A 117 -0.92 7.92 -8.10
C SER A 117 -1.09 8.31 -6.62
N ALA A 118 -0.60 9.50 -6.27
CA ALA A 118 -0.72 10.07 -4.94
C ALA A 118 -2.04 10.86 -4.79
N GLN A 119 -2.80 10.59 -3.72
CA GLN A 119 -3.88 11.50 -3.29
C GLN A 119 -3.28 12.73 -2.60
N ARG A 120 -3.94 13.89 -2.69
CA ARG A 120 -3.47 15.14 -2.06
C ARG A 120 -3.25 15.01 -0.55
N THR A 121 -4.07 14.21 0.13
CA THR A 121 -3.95 13.88 1.56
C THR A 121 -2.64 13.14 1.90
N ALA A 122 -1.96 12.55 0.92
CA ALA A 122 -0.67 11.90 1.06
C ALA A 122 0.51 12.79 0.60
N GLU A 123 0.28 14.05 0.23
CA GLU A 123 1.36 14.96 -0.20
C GLU A 123 2.44 15.12 0.88
N GLY A 124 2.05 15.30 2.15
CA GLY A 124 3.01 15.35 3.27
C GLY A 124 3.85 14.07 3.42
N PHE A 125 3.31 12.91 3.03
CA PHE A 125 4.04 11.64 3.02
C PHE A 125 5.07 11.58 1.88
N TYR A 126 4.75 12.09 0.69
CA TYR A 126 5.66 12.06 -0.45
C TYR A 126 6.71 13.17 -0.43
N VAL A 127 6.33 14.40 -0.03
CA VAL A 127 7.22 15.56 0.00
C VAL A 127 8.34 15.37 1.03
N TYR A 128 8.08 14.73 2.17
CA TYR A 128 9.07 14.62 3.25
C TYR A 128 9.97 13.38 3.19
N ARG A 129 9.67 12.38 2.32
CA ARG A 129 10.37 11.08 2.35
C ARG A 129 10.85 10.54 1.01
N MET A 130 10.60 11.20 -0.12
CA MET A 130 10.97 10.67 -1.45
C MET A 130 11.94 11.52 -2.28
N TRP A 131 12.53 12.58 -1.72
CA TRP A 131 13.57 13.36 -2.40
C TRP A 131 14.85 13.45 -1.56
N LYS A 132 15.58 12.34 -1.50
CA LYS A 132 17.05 12.29 -1.47
C LYS A 132 17.52 10.97 -2.07
#